data_AF-X1HPP0-F1
#
_entry.id   AF-X1HPP0-F1
#
_cell.length_a   1.000
_cell.length_b   1.000
_cell.length_c   1.000
_cell.angle_alpha   90.00
_cell.angle_beta   90.00
_cell.angle_gamma   90.00
#
_symmetry.space_group_name_H-M   'P 1'
#
loop_
_entity.id
_entity.type
_entity.pdbx_description
1 polymer ?
#
loop_
_entity_poly.entity_id
_entity_poly.type
_entity_poly.pdbx_seq_one_letter_code
_entity_poly.pdbx_strand_id
1 'polypeptide(L)'
;MFEKLLKFSVIFLFVFLLASCQPHQERKQQFVDKDLESIDEISDQIEELIEDEKSIFYGLYSPFEVSQIFERIGAVYTPQILNPIRKSSQYSSSSKIALNLGVYGVDLSYIEMFNHPQDGLNYMLVINKLARELGIPEEILIIPLESFLNLLMKII
;
A
#
# COMPACT_ATOMS: atom_id res chain seq x y z
N MET A 1 8.56 46.04 -35.06
CA MET A 1 8.60 46.02 -33.57
C MET A 1 7.98 44.73 -33.02
N PHE A 2 6.84 44.29 -33.56
CA PHE A 2 6.10 43.09 -33.13
C PHE A 2 6.89 41.76 -33.24
N GLU A 3 7.64 41.55 -34.32
CA GLU A 3 8.44 40.31 -34.49
C GLU A 3 9.60 40.17 -33.48
N LYS A 4 10.12 41.28 -32.97
CA LYS A 4 11.17 41.27 -31.95
C LYS A 4 10.61 40.92 -30.57
N LEU A 5 9.38 41.34 -30.29
CA LEU A 5 8.62 40.97 -29.08
C LEU A 5 8.23 39.49 -29.07
N LEU A 6 7.81 38.95 -30.22
CA LEU A 6 7.45 37.53 -30.36
C LEU A 6 8.66 36.61 -30.10
N LYS A 7 9.83 36.97 -30.63
CA LYS A 7 11.08 36.24 -30.39
C LYS A 7 11.52 36.31 -28.92
N PHE A 8 11.36 37.45 -28.27
CA PHE A 8 11.67 37.61 -26.85
C PHE A 8 10.75 36.75 -25.96
N SER A 9 9.45 36.68 -26.30
CA SER A 9 8.47 35.83 -25.60
C SER A 9 8.78 34.35 -25.72
N VAL A 10 9.22 33.88 -26.90
CA VAL A 10 9.58 32.46 -27.12
C VAL A 10 10.85 32.08 -26.34
N ILE A 11 11.83 32.99 -26.27
CA ILE A 11 13.07 32.76 -25.50
C ILE A 11 12.76 32.72 -23.99
N PHE A 12 11.88 33.60 -23.50
CA PHE A 12 11.48 33.61 -22.09
C PHE A 12 10.73 32.32 -21.70
N LEU A 13 9.86 31.82 -22.58
CA LEU A 13 9.14 30.56 -22.36
C LEU A 13 10.09 29.34 -22.34
N PHE A 14 11.13 29.34 -23.17
CA PHE A 14 12.12 28.26 -23.21
C PHE A 14 13.00 28.21 -21.95
N VAL A 15 13.33 29.37 -21.37
CA VAL A 15 14.09 29.46 -20.10
C VAL A 15 13.29 28.91 -18.92
N PHE A 16 11.97 29.12 -18.90
CA PHE A 16 11.09 28.57 -17.87
C PHE A 16 11.00 27.03 -17.90
N LEU A 17 11.14 26.42 -19.08
CA LEU A 17 11.09 24.96 -19.22
C LEU A 17 12.34 24.25 -18.68
N LEU A 18 13.48 24.94 -18.61
CA LEU A 18 14.74 24.36 -18.09
C LEU A 18 14.88 24.46 -16.56
N ALA A 19 14.04 25.26 -15.89
CA ALA A 19 14.06 25.44 -14.44
C ALA A 19 13.28 24.37 -13.65
N SER A 20 12.64 23.41 -14.33
CA SER A 20 11.80 22.38 -13.67
C SER A 20 12.52 21.05 -13.42
N CYS A 21 13.82 20.95 -13.68
CA CYS A 21 14.60 19.76 -13.34
C CYS A 21 15.10 19.83 -11.89
N GLN A 22 14.37 19.18 -10.98
CA GLN A 22 14.87 18.86 -9.65
C GLN A 22 15.69 17.55 -9.73
N PRO A 23 16.98 17.53 -9.33
CA PRO A 23 17.75 16.29 -9.30
C PRO A 23 17.18 15.35 -8.25
N HIS A 24 16.74 14.16 -8.68
CA HIS A 24 16.33 13.07 -7.79
C HIS A 24 17.60 12.47 -7.17
N GLN A 25 17.80 12.75 -5.87
CA GLN A 25 18.93 12.25 -5.11
C GLN A 25 18.65 10.81 -4.69
N GLU A 26 19.30 9.83 -5.32
CA GLU A 26 19.30 8.45 -4.87
C GLU A 26 19.91 8.38 -3.46
N ARG A 27 19.05 8.18 -2.46
CA ARG A 27 19.48 7.91 -1.09
C ARG A 27 19.94 6.46 -1.05
N LYS A 28 21.26 6.23 -0.99
CA LYS A 28 21.82 4.94 -0.57
C LYS A 28 21.30 4.64 0.84
N GLN A 29 20.28 3.79 0.94
CA GLN A 29 19.88 3.21 2.22
C GLN A 29 20.82 2.04 2.51
N GLN A 30 21.66 2.28 3.49
CA GLN A 30 22.46 1.26 4.17
C GLN A 30 21.47 0.34 4.88
N PHE A 31 21.37 -0.92 4.41
CA PHE A 31 20.70 -1.98 5.16
C PHE A 31 21.36 -2.08 6.54
N VAL A 32 20.58 -1.84 7.58
CA VAL A 32 20.95 -2.16 8.95
C VAL A 32 20.39 -3.55 9.20
N ASP A 33 21.20 -4.58 8.90
CA ASP A 33 21.14 -5.83 9.65
C ASP A 33 21.54 -5.46 11.08
N LYS A 34 20.57 -5.44 12.00
CA LYS A 34 20.89 -5.51 13.43
C LYS A 34 20.28 -6.79 13.96
N ASP A 35 21.21 -7.66 14.28
CA ASP A 35 21.06 -8.97 14.87
C ASP A 35 20.02 -9.04 15.99
N LEU A 36 19.32 -10.16 15.95
CA LEU A 36 18.37 -10.73 16.91
C LEU A 36 19.02 -11.09 18.25
N GLU A 37 19.77 -10.19 18.88
CA GLU A 37 20.37 -10.40 20.21
C GLU A 37 20.27 -9.14 21.07
N SER A 38 19.11 -8.91 21.67
CA SER A 38 18.89 -8.20 22.96
C SER A 38 17.40 -7.87 23.13
N ILE A 39 16.56 -8.90 23.28
CA ILE A 39 15.13 -8.70 23.60
C ILE A 39 14.93 -8.29 25.07
N ASP A 40 15.92 -8.50 25.94
CA ASP A 40 15.75 -8.28 27.38
C ASP A 40 16.03 -6.84 27.87
N GLU A 41 16.77 -6.01 27.13
CA GLU A 41 17.03 -4.60 27.52
C GLU A 41 16.07 -3.58 26.89
N ILE A 42 15.18 -4.02 26.01
CA ILE A 42 14.17 -3.17 25.34
C ILE A 42 12.84 -3.16 26.14
N SER A 43 12.66 -4.11 27.05
CA SER A 43 11.46 -4.26 27.90
C SER A 43 11.08 -2.97 28.64
N ASP A 44 12.04 -2.35 29.33
CA ASP A 44 11.77 -1.22 30.22
C ASP A 44 11.54 0.10 29.47
N GLN A 45 12.07 0.22 28.25
CA GLN A 45 11.84 1.40 27.37
C GLN A 45 10.57 1.27 26.53
N ILE A 46 10.10 0.04 26.27
CA ILE A 46 8.82 -0.23 25.62
C ILE A 46 7.66 0.06 26.57
N GLU A 47 7.79 -0.20 27.87
CA GLU A 47 6.72 0.04 28.85
C GLU A 47 6.31 1.53 28.95
N GLU A 48 7.26 2.45 28.86
CA GLU A 48 6.99 3.90 28.87
C GLU A 48 6.39 4.42 27.54
N LEU A 49 6.70 3.78 26.41
CA LEU A 49 6.09 4.09 25.10
C LEU A 49 4.66 3.51 24.96
N ILE A 50 4.35 2.39 25.63
CA ILE A 50 3.03 1.76 25.59
C ILE A 50 1.97 2.58 26.36
N GLU A 51 2.36 3.37 27.37
CA GLU A 51 1.38 4.18 28.12
C GLU A 51 0.76 5.31 27.28
N ASP A 52 1.52 5.93 26.37
CA ASP A 52 1.01 6.97 25.45
C ASP A 52 0.35 6.38 24.19
N GLU A 53 0.66 5.12 23.82
CA GLU A 53 0.12 4.45 22.63
C GLU A 53 -1.22 3.73 22.85
N LYS A 54 -1.67 3.58 24.11
CA LYS A 54 -3.03 3.05 24.41
C LYS A 54 -4.12 3.81 23.64
N SER A 55 -3.89 5.08 23.30
CA SER A 55 -4.79 5.91 22.49
C SER A 55 -5.10 5.37 21.08
N ILE A 56 -4.22 4.61 20.43
CA ILE A 56 -4.37 4.27 19.00
C ILE A 56 -5.20 2.99 18.80
N PHE A 57 -5.26 2.12 19.81
CA PHE A 57 -5.90 0.80 19.72
C PHE A 57 -7.23 0.69 20.47
N TYR A 58 -7.77 1.77 21.05
CA TYR A 58 -9.06 1.72 21.74
C TYR A 58 -10.20 1.40 20.76
N GLY A 59 -10.72 0.18 20.85
CA GLY A 59 -11.97 -0.24 20.20
C GLY A 59 -11.85 -0.93 18.84
N LEU A 60 -10.66 -1.38 18.43
CA LEU A 60 -10.54 -2.20 17.21
C LEU A 60 -10.94 -3.66 17.48
N TYR A 61 -11.88 -4.17 16.69
CA TYR A 61 -12.22 -5.61 16.67
C TYR A 61 -11.09 -6.40 16.02
N SER A 62 -10.78 -7.58 16.57
CA SER A 62 -9.90 -8.54 15.91
C SER A 62 -10.50 -9.01 14.58
N PRO A 63 -9.69 -9.47 13.61
CA PRO A 63 -10.20 -10.00 12.34
C PRO A 63 -11.27 -11.08 12.51
N PHE A 64 -11.13 -11.93 13.53
CA PHE A 64 -12.13 -12.96 13.87
C PHE A 64 -13.44 -12.35 14.39
N GLU A 65 -13.38 -11.33 15.24
CA GLU A 65 -14.59 -10.65 15.71
C GLU A 65 -15.31 -9.92 14.57
N VAL A 66 -14.56 -9.32 13.64
CA VAL A 66 -15.10 -8.70 12.43
C VAL A 66 -15.84 -9.74 11.59
N SER A 67 -15.26 -10.92 11.33
CA SER A 67 -15.96 -11.96 10.55
C SER A 67 -17.24 -12.44 11.23
N GLN A 68 -17.22 -12.62 12.55
CA GLN A 68 -18.41 -12.98 13.34
C GLN A 68 -19.49 -11.89 13.32
N ILE A 69 -19.13 -10.61 13.27
CA ILE A 69 -20.10 -9.52 13.09
C ILE A 69 -20.76 -9.63 11.71
N PHE A 70 -19.98 -9.85 10.66
CA PHE A 70 -20.47 -9.92 9.27
C PHE A 70 -21.41 -11.11 9.06
N GLU A 71 -21.07 -12.27 9.64
CA GLU A 71 -21.95 -13.45 9.67
C GLU A 71 -23.27 -13.17 10.39
N ARG A 72 -23.22 -12.56 11.60
CA ARG A 72 -24.42 -12.29 12.41
C ARG A 72 -25.38 -11.30 11.76
N ILE A 73 -24.87 -10.31 11.03
CA ILE A 73 -25.72 -9.34 10.32
C ILE A 73 -26.20 -9.85 8.95
N GLY A 74 -25.76 -11.04 8.53
CA GLY A 74 -26.08 -11.59 7.21
C GLY A 74 -25.52 -10.73 6.08
N ALA A 75 -24.33 -10.16 6.26
CA ALA A 75 -23.67 -9.36 5.25
C ALA A 75 -23.47 -10.16 3.96
N VAL A 76 -23.59 -9.49 2.82
CA VAL A 76 -23.34 -10.07 1.50
C VAL A 76 -22.19 -9.35 0.82
N TYR A 77 -21.48 -10.09 -0.03
CA TYR A 77 -20.39 -9.52 -0.82
C TYR A 77 -20.91 -8.37 -1.70
N THR A 78 -20.31 -7.20 -1.55
CA THR A 78 -20.71 -5.97 -2.24
C THR A 78 -19.48 -5.36 -2.94
N PRO A 79 -19.16 -5.74 -4.18
CA PRO A 79 -17.92 -5.33 -4.83
C PRO A 79 -17.82 -3.81 -5.07
N GLN A 80 -18.94 -3.07 -5.00
CA GLN A 80 -18.98 -1.63 -5.19
C GLN A 80 -18.32 -0.84 -4.04
N ILE A 81 -18.16 -1.45 -2.86
CA ILE A 81 -17.49 -0.79 -1.72
C ILE A 81 -15.96 -0.88 -1.81
N LEU A 82 -15.45 -1.78 -2.67
CA LEU A 82 -14.02 -1.99 -2.84
C LEU A 82 -13.37 -0.82 -3.55
N ASN A 83 -12.10 -0.55 -3.23
CA ASN A 83 -11.30 0.43 -3.94
C ASN A 83 -11.06 -0.01 -5.39
N PRO A 84 -11.56 0.70 -6.42
CA PRO A 84 -11.50 0.19 -7.78
C PRO A 84 -10.07 -0.04 -8.27
N ILE A 85 -9.80 -1.20 -8.88
CA ILE A 85 -8.49 -1.58 -9.42
C ILE A 85 -7.89 -0.52 -10.35
N ARG A 86 -8.73 0.19 -11.13
CA ARG A 86 -8.28 1.27 -12.03
C ARG A 86 -7.60 2.43 -11.31
N LYS A 87 -7.93 2.69 -10.04
CA LYS A 87 -7.30 3.76 -9.24
C LYS A 87 -5.83 3.49 -8.92
N SER A 88 -5.37 2.24 -9.01
CA SER A 88 -3.96 1.87 -8.85
C SER A 88 -3.00 2.68 -9.71
N SER A 89 -3.43 3.10 -10.90
CA SER A 89 -2.64 3.94 -11.82
C SER A 89 -2.58 5.42 -11.45
N GLN A 90 -3.38 5.86 -10.47
CA GLN A 90 -3.53 7.28 -10.10
C GLN A 90 -2.66 7.67 -8.89
N TYR A 91 -2.01 6.71 -8.24
CA TYR A 91 -1.15 6.96 -7.09
C TYR A 91 0.25 7.34 -7.57
N SER A 92 0.60 8.62 -7.42
CA SER A 92 1.84 9.17 -7.99
C SER A 92 2.96 9.41 -6.98
N SER A 93 2.69 9.29 -5.67
CA SER A 93 3.69 9.49 -4.63
C SER A 93 3.83 8.24 -3.76
N SER A 94 5.03 7.96 -3.28
CA SER A 94 5.31 6.78 -2.45
C SER A 94 4.40 6.71 -1.22
N SER A 95 4.09 7.84 -0.58
CA SER A 95 3.14 7.87 0.55
C SER A 95 1.72 7.47 0.14
N LYS A 96 1.25 7.89 -1.05
CA LYS A 96 -0.07 7.48 -1.55
C LYS A 96 -0.08 6.02 -1.97
N ILE A 97 1.00 5.54 -2.59
CA ILE A 97 1.16 4.14 -2.98
C ILE A 97 1.17 3.26 -1.72
N ALA A 98 1.94 3.59 -0.69
CA ALA A 98 1.99 2.86 0.57
C ALA A 98 0.64 2.85 1.29
N LEU A 99 -0.04 4.00 1.39
CA LEU A 99 -1.36 4.07 2.00
C LEU A 99 -2.38 3.19 1.25
N ASN A 100 -2.39 3.28 -0.08
CA ASN A 100 -3.37 2.53 -0.87
C ASN A 100 -3.00 1.05 -1.02
N LEU A 101 -1.72 0.67 -0.90
CA LEU A 101 -1.30 -0.72 -0.76
C LEU A 101 -1.99 -1.36 0.45
N GLY A 102 -2.01 -0.67 1.59
CA GLY A 102 -2.76 -1.10 2.77
C GLY A 102 -4.26 -1.20 2.53
N VAL A 103 -4.86 -0.21 1.85
CA VAL A 103 -6.30 -0.26 1.47
C VAL A 103 -6.62 -1.48 0.61
N TYR A 104 -5.81 -1.75 -0.43
CA TYR A 104 -6.00 -2.94 -1.26
C TYR A 104 -5.78 -4.25 -0.47
N GLY A 105 -4.92 -4.25 0.55
CA GLY A 105 -4.75 -5.38 1.47
C GLY A 105 -6.02 -5.67 2.28
N VAL A 106 -6.66 -4.63 2.83
CA VAL A 106 -7.94 -4.79 3.55
C VAL A 106 -9.06 -5.25 2.61
N ASP A 107 -9.13 -4.68 1.41
CA ASP A 107 -10.08 -5.09 0.38
C ASP A 107 -9.89 -6.56 -0.01
N LEU A 108 -8.64 -7.02 -0.15
CA LEU A 108 -8.33 -8.42 -0.40
C LEU A 108 -8.84 -9.31 0.74
N SER A 109 -8.60 -8.95 2.01
CA SER A 109 -9.13 -9.71 3.16
C SER A 109 -10.66 -9.77 3.16
N TYR A 110 -11.34 -8.70 2.76
CA TYR A 110 -12.80 -8.71 2.59
C TYR A 110 -13.22 -9.67 1.47
N ILE A 111 -12.56 -9.62 0.31
CA ILE A 111 -12.82 -10.51 -0.82
C ILE A 111 -12.63 -11.98 -0.42
N GLU A 112 -11.56 -12.29 0.32
CA GLU A 112 -11.27 -13.63 0.84
C GLU A 112 -12.32 -14.11 1.83
N MET A 113 -12.74 -13.25 2.76
CA MET A 113 -13.78 -13.56 3.76
C MET A 113 -15.10 -13.97 3.10
N PHE A 114 -15.41 -13.42 1.92
CA PHE A 114 -16.60 -13.77 1.13
C PHE A 114 -16.33 -14.81 0.04
N ASN A 115 -15.12 -15.37 -0.06
CA ASN A 115 -14.75 -16.41 -1.02
C ASN A 115 -14.98 -16.02 -2.50
N HIS A 116 -14.53 -14.83 -2.92
CA HIS A 116 -14.62 -14.35 -4.30
C HIS A 116 -13.25 -14.34 -5.00
N PRO A 117 -12.71 -15.50 -5.38
CA PRO A 117 -11.29 -15.59 -5.70
C PRO A 117 -10.90 -14.92 -7.04
N GLN A 118 -11.84 -14.77 -7.97
CA GLN A 118 -11.59 -14.04 -9.23
C GLN A 118 -11.29 -12.56 -8.97
N ASP A 119 -12.02 -11.94 -8.04
CA ASP A 119 -11.76 -10.57 -7.64
C ASP A 119 -10.45 -10.48 -6.87
N GLY A 120 -10.16 -11.47 -6.00
CA GLY A 120 -8.93 -11.45 -5.20
C GLY A 120 -7.66 -11.58 -6.06
N LEU A 121 -7.69 -12.35 -7.16
CA LEU A 121 -6.60 -12.36 -8.14
C LEU A 121 -6.32 -10.97 -8.71
N ASN A 122 -7.37 -10.24 -9.10
CA ASN A 122 -7.21 -8.89 -9.64
C ASN A 122 -6.63 -7.92 -8.60
N TYR A 123 -7.03 -8.06 -7.33
CA TYR A 123 -6.51 -7.25 -6.22
C TYR A 123 -5.06 -7.61 -5.89
N MET A 124 -4.69 -8.88 -5.94
CA MET A 124 -3.31 -9.35 -5.79
C MET A 124 -2.37 -8.78 -6.85
N LEU A 125 -2.82 -8.68 -8.10
CA LEU A 125 -2.04 -8.03 -9.17
C LEU A 125 -1.80 -6.55 -8.89
N VAL A 126 -2.79 -5.85 -8.33
CA VAL A 126 -2.64 -4.45 -7.92
C VAL A 126 -1.67 -4.33 -6.74
N ILE A 127 -1.80 -5.18 -5.73
CA ILE A 127 -0.90 -5.23 -4.56
C ILE A 127 0.54 -5.46 -5.02
N ASN A 128 0.79 -6.44 -5.89
CA ASN A 128 2.13 -6.71 -6.43
C ASN A 128 2.68 -5.49 -7.18
N LYS A 129 1.87 -4.85 -8.03
CA LYS A 129 2.28 -3.62 -8.73
C LYS A 129 2.68 -2.51 -7.77
N LEU A 130 1.83 -2.18 -6.79
CA LEU A 130 2.09 -1.09 -5.84
C LEU A 130 3.29 -1.40 -4.94
N ALA A 131 3.44 -2.65 -4.51
CA ALA A 131 4.58 -3.08 -3.71
C ALA A 131 5.90 -2.96 -4.48
N ARG A 132 5.91 -3.33 -5.78
CA ARG A 132 7.06 -3.11 -6.66
C ARG A 132 7.42 -1.63 -6.83
N GLU A 133 6.42 -0.76 -6.95
CA GLU A 133 6.65 0.69 -6.99
C GLU A 133 7.25 1.26 -5.69
N LEU A 134 7.07 0.57 -4.56
CA LEU A 134 7.71 0.88 -3.28
C LEU A 134 9.07 0.21 -3.08
N GLY A 135 9.51 -0.66 -4.00
CA GLY A 135 10.74 -1.43 -3.85
C GLY A 135 10.64 -2.58 -2.85
N ILE A 136 9.42 -3.05 -2.53
CA ILE A 136 9.23 -4.22 -1.67
C ILE A 136 9.63 -5.48 -2.46
N PRO A 137 10.53 -6.33 -1.93
CA PRO A 137 10.95 -7.56 -2.58
C PRO A 137 9.78 -8.49 -2.91
N GLU A 138 9.80 -9.12 -4.08
CA GLU A 138 8.70 -9.97 -4.55
C GLU A 138 8.55 -11.21 -3.67
N GLU A 139 9.64 -11.70 -3.08
CA GLU A 139 9.68 -12.85 -2.19
C GLU A 139 8.74 -12.72 -0.99
N ILE A 140 8.50 -11.50 -0.52
CA ILE A 140 7.57 -11.20 0.58
C ILE A 140 6.12 -11.43 0.14
N LEU A 141 5.81 -11.28 -1.15
CA LEU A 141 4.46 -11.37 -1.71
C LEU A 141 4.14 -12.74 -2.31
N ILE A 142 5.16 -13.59 -2.53
CA ILE A 142 4.97 -14.96 -3.06
C ILE A 142 4.13 -15.81 -2.09
N ILE A 143 4.39 -15.73 -0.79
CA ILE A 143 3.69 -16.56 0.21
C ILE A 143 2.17 -16.27 0.22
N PRO A 144 1.71 -15.00 0.30
CA PRO A 144 0.29 -14.68 0.12
C PRO A 144 -0.30 -15.17 -1.20
N LEU A 145 0.46 -15.04 -2.31
CA LEU A 145 0.01 -15.47 -3.63
C LEU A 145 -0.16 -16.98 -3.75
N GLU A 146 0.77 -17.77 -3.21
CA GLU A 146 0.65 -19.23 -3.18
C GLU A 146 -0.51 -19.67 -2.31
N SER A 147 -0.71 -19.06 -1.14
CA SER A 147 -1.87 -19.32 -0.28
C SER A 147 -3.18 -19.12 -1.05
N PHE A 148 -3.26 -18.03 -1.81
CA PHE A 148 -4.43 -17.68 -2.63
C PHE A 148 -4.68 -18.69 -3.76
N LEU A 149 -3.63 -19.09 -4.48
CA LEU A 149 -3.72 -20.09 -5.55
C LEU A 149 -4.09 -21.47 -5.02
N ASN A 150 -3.59 -21.85 -3.85
CA ASN A 150 -3.95 -23.09 -3.17
C ASN A 150 -5.42 -23.11 -2.73
N LEU A 151 -5.98 -21.96 -2.34
CA LEU A 151 -7.41 -21.83 -2.04
C LEU A 151 -8.25 -22.06 -3.30
N LEU A 152 -7.85 -21.49 -4.43
CA LEU A 152 -8.48 -21.69 -5.73
C LEU A 152 -8.48 -23.16 -6.16
N MET A 153 -7.37 -23.86 -5.98
CA MET A 153 -7.27 -25.29 -6.33
C MET A 153 -8.11 -26.20 -5.43
N LYS A 154 -8.51 -25.77 -4.23
CA LYS A 154 -9.41 -26.54 -3.36
C LYS A 154 -10.89 -26.41 -3.76
N ILE A 155 -11.24 -25.45 -4.62
CA ILE A 155 -12.63 -25.18 -5.05
C ILE A 155 -12.93 -25.88 -6.39
N ILE A 156 -11.91 -26.31 -7.14
CA ILE A 156 -12.01 -27.09 -8.39
C ILE A 156 -11.88 -28.59 -8.07
#